data_AF-A0AAD9LF82-F1
#
_entry.id   AF-A0AAD9LF82-F1
#
_cell.length_a   1.000
_cell.length_b   1.000
_cell.length_c   1.000
_cell.angle_alpha   90.00
_cell.angle_beta   90.00
_cell.angle_gamma   90.00
#
_symmetry.space_group_name_H-M   'P 1'
#
loop_
_entity.id
_entity.type
_entity.pdbx_description
1 polymer ?
#
loop_
_entity_poly.entity_id
_entity_poly.type
_entity_poly.pdbx_seq_one_letter_code
_entity_poly.pdbx_strand_id
1 'polypeptide(L)'
;MSSTTEQIDKFRVRALKSLELTGLLRHDEIDLICRICSCLNEPNVKLIERIVHRKGVAFCEQILDEALIIVEGGGQRKPNGDRRSPGGVFLNILKSRCTKAEIKFMWSEQSRRQRLRKRARNSERKGPAAQ
;
A
#
# COMPACT_ATOMS: atom_id res chain seq x y z
N MET A 1 23.84 -7.04 -15.10
CA MET A 1 22.89 -7.36 -14.01
C MET A 1 22.92 -6.19 -13.05
N SER A 2 21.91 -5.31 -13.07
CA SER A 2 21.88 -4.17 -12.13
C SER A 2 21.76 -4.68 -10.70
N SER A 3 22.64 -4.19 -9.83
CA SER A 3 22.65 -4.51 -8.41
C SER A 3 21.31 -4.12 -7.76
N THR A 4 20.80 -4.92 -6.83
CA THR A 4 19.57 -4.66 -6.06
C THR A 4 19.52 -3.23 -5.51
N THR A 5 20.67 -2.66 -5.18
CA THR A 5 20.84 -1.27 -4.73
C THR A 5 20.43 -0.24 -5.79
N GLU A 6 20.78 -0.43 -7.08
CA GLU A 6 20.39 0.50 -8.15
C GLU A 6 18.88 0.50 -8.41
N GLN A 7 18.22 -0.65 -8.23
CA GLN A 7 16.76 -0.75 -8.38
C GLN A 7 16.05 -0.01 -7.25
N ILE A 8 16.57 -0.11 -6.02
CA ILE A 8 16.05 0.62 -4.85
C ILE A 8 16.21 2.13 -5.03
N ASP A 9 17.34 2.60 -5.54
CA ASP A 9 17.58 4.05 -5.70
C ASP A 9 16.73 4.68 -6.81
N LYS A 10 16.53 3.97 -7.93
CA LYS A 10 15.58 4.43 -8.97
C LYS A 10 14.14 4.46 -8.45
N PHE A 11 13.77 3.49 -7.61
CA PHE A 11 12.47 3.48 -6.97
C PHE A 11 12.33 4.62 -5.96
N ARG A 12 13.35 4.90 -5.16
CA ARG A 12 13.38 6.01 -4.18
C ARG A 12 13.01 7.35 -4.82
N VAL A 13 13.64 7.73 -5.94
CA VAL A 13 13.34 9.01 -6.61
C VAL A 13 11.88 9.10 -7.05
N ARG A 14 11.32 8.01 -7.57
CA ARG A 14 9.91 7.96 -7.98
C ARG A 14 8.96 7.95 -6.79
N ALA A 15 9.29 7.19 -5.74
CA ALA A 15 8.51 7.09 -4.52
C ALA A 15 8.44 8.44 -3.83
N LEU A 16 9.58 9.11 -3.62
CA LEU A 16 9.67 10.44 -3.01
C LEU A 16 8.82 11.50 -3.72
N LYS A 17 8.79 11.49 -5.06
CA LYS A 17 7.91 12.40 -5.84
C LYS A 17 6.41 12.12 -5.64
N SER A 18 6.06 10.94 -5.13
CA SER A 18 4.67 10.51 -4.96
C SER A 18 4.17 10.57 -3.51
N LEU A 19 5.09 10.73 -2.55
CA LEU A 19 4.75 10.88 -1.13
C LEU A 19 4.09 12.24 -0.89
N GLU A 20 2.95 12.22 -0.20
CA GLU A 20 2.16 13.42 0.10
C GLU A 20 2.46 13.95 1.51
N LEU A 21 3.14 13.16 2.35
CA LEU A 21 3.45 13.48 3.75
C LEU A 21 4.94 13.73 3.97
N THR A 22 5.72 14.06 2.93
CA THR A 22 7.18 14.21 3.01
C THR A 22 7.67 15.15 4.11
N GLY A 23 6.91 16.20 4.44
CA GLY A 23 7.23 17.12 5.54
C GLY A 23 6.92 16.59 6.96
N LEU A 24 6.21 15.47 7.07
CA LEU A 24 5.82 14.81 8.32
C LEU A 24 6.52 13.47 8.54
N LEU A 25 7.09 12.89 7.47
CA LEU A 25 7.78 11.62 7.53
C LEU A 25 9.20 11.79 8.04
N ARG A 26 9.57 10.91 8.95
CA ARG A 26 10.97 10.73 9.37
C ARG A 26 11.75 9.97 8.29
N HIS A 27 13.07 10.09 8.31
CA HIS A 27 13.94 9.44 7.33
C HIS A 27 13.81 7.90 7.36
N ASP A 28 13.72 7.31 8.56
CA ASP A 28 13.50 5.87 8.75
C ASP A 28 12.17 5.38 8.16
N GLU A 29 11.13 6.20 8.25
CA GLU A 29 9.83 5.90 7.62
C GLU A 29 9.95 5.90 6.09
N ILE A 30 10.64 6.89 5.51
CA ILE A 30 10.84 7.00 4.06
C ILE A 30 11.60 5.78 3.53
N ASP A 31 12.68 5.39 4.21
CA ASP A 31 13.50 4.24 3.85
C ASP A 31 12.68 2.95 3.89
N LEU A 32 11.88 2.77 4.95
CA LEU A 32 11.01 1.60 5.06
C LEU A 32 9.94 1.58 3.97
N ILE A 33 9.31 2.71 3.65
CA ILE A 33 8.32 2.79 2.57
C ILE A 33 8.95 2.33 1.23
N CYS A 34 10.15 2.83 0.92
CA CYS A 34 10.86 2.45 -0.30
C CYS A 34 11.20 0.95 -0.31
N ARG A 35 11.65 0.41 0.82
CA ARG A 35 11.95 -1.01 0.98
C ARG A 35 10.71 -1.89 0.79
N ILE A 36 9.62 -1.60 1.49
CA ILE A 36 8.35 -2.34 1.36
C ILE A 36 7.88 -2.36 -0.09
N CYS A 37 7.84 -1.20 -0.74
CA CYS A 37 7.33 -1.12 -2.11
C CYS A 37 8.21 -1.85 -3.11
N SER A 38 9.54 -1.77 -2.95
CA SER A 38 10.50 -2.46 -3.82
C SER A 38 10.46 -3.97 -3.63
N CYS A 39 10.52 -4.44 -2.38
CA CYS A 39 10.55 -5.88 -2.05
C CYS A 39 9.24 -6.59 -2.43
N LEU A 40 8.10 -5.92 -2.27
CA LEU A 40 6.78 -6.53 -2.51
C LEU A 40 6.18 -6.19 -3.87
N ASN A 41 6.88 -5.41 -4.69
CA ASN A 41 6.39 -4.82 -5.93
C ASN A 41 5.01 -4.16 -5.74
N GLU A 42 4.86 -3.37 -4.67
CA GLU A 42 3.60 -2.72 -4.31
C GLU A 42 3.47 -1.39 -5.05
N PRO A 43 2.52 -1.25 -6.00
CA PRO A 43 2.40 -0.04 -6.80
C PRO A 43 1.82 1.15 -6.03
N ASN A 44 1.12 0.93 -4.92
CA ASN A 44 0.43 1.99 -4.19
C ASN A 44 1.24 2.56 -3.03
N VAL A 45 2.28 3.33 -3.38
CA VAL A 45 3.19 3.99 -2.43
C VAL A 45 2.44 4.82 -1.38
N LYS A 46 1.40 5.56 -1.78
CA LYS A 46 0.60 6.40 -0.87
C LYS A 46 -0.14 5.60 0.21
N LEU A 47 -0.50 4.34 -0.07
CA LEU A 47 -1.09 3.47 0.95
C LEU A 47 -0.03 3.01 1.95
N ILE A 48 1.14 2.60 1.46
CA ILE A 48 2.26 2.19 2.31
C ILE A 48 2.73 3.37 3.19
N GLU A 49 2.80 4.57 2.62
CA GLU A 49 3.06 5.81 3.35
C GLU A 49 2.13 5.98 4.56
N ARG A 50 0.81 5.94 4.35
CA ARG A 50 -0.16 6.06 5.45
C ARG A 50 -0.06 4.93 6.47
N ILE A 51 0.29 3.73 6.02
CA ILE A 51 0.47 2.56 6.88
C ILE A 51 1.67 2.79 7.81
N VAL A 52 2.84 3.08 7.24
CA VAL A 52 4.08 3.26 7.98
C VAL A 52 3.96 4.44 8.94
N HIS A 53 3.43 5.57 8.47
CA HIS A 53 3.23 6.73 9.33
C HIS A 53 2.25 6.46 10.50
N ARG A 54 1.22 5.64 10.28
CA ARG A 54 0.22 5.35 11.32
C ARG A 54 0.65 4.30 12.32
N LYS A 55 1.37 3.25 11.87
CA LYS A 55 1.74 2.09 12.70
C LYS A 55 3.18 2.16 13.22
N GLY A 56 4.02 2.97 12.59
CA GLY A 56 5.44 3.10 12.90
C GLY A 56 6.32 2.05 12.21
N VAL A 57 7.60 2.38 12.14
CA VAL A 57 8.64 1.61 11.44
C VAL A 57 8.76 0.18 11.97
N ALA A 58 9.01 0.01 13.27
CA ALA A 58 9.25 -1.31 13.88
C ALA A 58 8.11 -2.30 13.63
N PHE A 59 6.86 -1.84 13.74
CA PHE A 59 5.70 -2.69 13.43
C PHE A 59 5.69 -3.10 11.96
N CYS A 60 5.89 -2.16 11.04
CA CYS A 60 5.84 -2.43 9.61
C CYS A 60 7.02 -3.29 9.13
N GLU A 61 8.20 -3.18 9.74
CA GLU A 61 9.35 -4.06 9.48
C GLU A 61 9.03 -5.52 9.84
N GLN A 62 8.48 -5.77 11.03
CA GLN A 62 8.09 -7.13 11.43
C GLN A 62 7.09 -7.76 10.45
N ILE A 63 6.13 -6.97 9.95
CA ILE A 63 5.16 -7.45 8.96
C ILE A 63 5.85 -7.72 7.62
N LEU A 64 6.82 -6.89 7.22
CA LEU A 64 7.56 -7.08 5.98
C LEU A 64 8.37 -8.38 6.03
N ASP A 65 9.12 -8.61 7.10
CA ASP A 65 9.95 -9.81 7.25
C ASP A 65 9.10 -11.08 7.23
N GLU A 66 7.98 -11.09 7.96
CA GLU A 66 7.04 -12.21 7.94
C GLU A 66 6.41 -12.42 6.56
N ALA A 67 6.06 -11.33 5.86
CA ALA A 67 5.51 -11.42 4.52
C ALA A 67 6.52 -12.03 3.54
N LEU A 68 7.80 -11.67 3.65
CA LEU A 68 8.87 -12.24 2.81
C LEU A 68 9.03 -13.74 3.06
N ILE A 69 9.08 -14.17 4.33
CA ILE A 69 9.15 -15.61 4.69
C ILE A 69 7.97 -16.38 4.10
N ILE A 70 6.75 -15.83 4.20
CA ILE A 70 5.56 -16.49 3.66
C ILE A 70 5.59 -16.55 2.13
N VAL A 71 6.06 -15.49 1.47
CA VAL A 71 6.17 -15.45 0.01
C VAL A 71 7.20 -16.47 -0.48
N GLU A 72 8.37 -16.56 0.18
CA GLU A 72 9.39 -17.57 -0.10
C GLU A 72 8.86 -19.00 0.12
N GLY A 73 8.05 -19.21 1.16
CA GLY A 73 7.38 -20.47 1.47
C GLY A 73 6.21 -20.85 0.54
N GLY A 74 5.97 -20.12 -0.55
CA GLY A 74 4.93 -20.42 -1.54
C GLY A 74 3.69 -19.51 -1.50
N GLY A 75 3.67 -18.52 -0.61
CA GLY A 75 2.67 -17.47 -0.54
C GLY A 75 1.33 -17.88 0.06
N GLN A 76 0.33 -16.99 -0.05
CA GLN A 76 -1.03 -17.24 0.43
C GLN A 76 -2.01 -17.35 -0.73
N ARG A 77 -3.08 -18.13 -0.56
CA ARG A 77 -4.22 -18.14 -1.49
C ARG A 77 -5.28 -17.13 -1.07
N LYS A 78 -5.96 -16.57 -2.05
CA LYS A 78 -7.20 -15.81 -1.88
C LYS A 78 -8.37 -16.80 -1.70
N PRO A 79 -9.54 -16.38 -1.17
CA PRO A 79 -10.70 -17.26 -1.03
C PRO A 79 -11.19 -17.88 -2.34
N ASN A 80 -10.94 -17.21 -3.48
CA ASN A 80 -11.25 -17.72 -4.81
C ASN A 80 -10.21 -18.71 -5.37
N GLY A 81 -9.24 -19.15 -4.56
CA GLY A 81 -8.24 -20.15 -4.93
C GLY A 81 -6.97 -19.59 -5.60
N ASP A 82 -7.02 -18.41 -6.21
CA ASP A 82 -5.88 -17.75 -6.82
C ASP A 82 -4.75 -17.45 -5.82
N ARG A 83 -3.50 -17.37 -6.31
CA ARG A 83 -2.38 -16.85 -5.52
C ARG A 83 -2.53 -15.36 -5.22
N ARG A 84 -2.20 -14.98 -3.99
CA ARG A 84 -2.13 -13.59 -3.55
C ARG A 84 -0.77 -13.01 -3.96
N SER A 85 -0.74 -11.75 -4.37
CA SER A 85 0.53 -11.06 -4.67
C SER A 85 1.34 -10.86 -3.38
N PRO A 86 2.67 -10.64 -3.46
CA PRO A 86 3.51 -10.35 -2.28
C PRO A 86 2.99 -9.16 -1.46
N GLY A 87 2.66 -8.04 -2.10
CA GLY A 87 1.98 -6.91 -1.44
C GLY A 87 0.64 -7.31 -0.81
N GLY A 88 -0.14 -8.17 -1.48
CA GLY A 88 -1.39 -8.69 -0.94
C GLY A 88 -1.21 -9.57 0.30
N VAL A 89 -0.11 -10.32 0.42
CA VAL A 89 0.27 -11.11 1.61
C VAL A 89 0.57 -10.17 2.77
N PHE A 90 1.45 -9.18 2.56
CA PHE A 90 1.76 -8.15 3.55
C PHE A 90 0.51 -7.44 4.08
N LEU A 91 -0.37 -6.98 3.18
CA LEU A 91 -1.61 -6.30 3.56
C LEU A 91 -2.59 -7.23 4.29
N ASN A 92 -2.53 -8.54 4.04
CA ASN A 92 -3.37 -9.52 4.75
C ASN A 92 -2.91 -9.71 6.20
N ILE A 93 -1.60 -9.88 6.42
CA ILE A 93 -0.99 -9.99 7.75
C ILE A 93 -1.20 -8.69 8.54
N LEU A 94 -0.99 -7.54 7.90
CA LEU A 94 -1.20 -6.24 8.52
C LEU A 94 -2.63 -6.08 9.02
N LYS A 95 -3.62 -6.45 8.19
CA LYS A 95 -5.04 -6.33 8.54
C LYS A 95 -5.45 -7.26 9.68
N SER A 96 -4.85 -8.44 9.83
CA SER A 96 -5.16 -9.33 10.97
C SER A 96 -4.65 -8.77 12.30
N ARG A 97 -3.68 -7.85 12.27
CA ARG A 97 -3.09 -7.18 13.45
C ARG A 97 -3.60 -5.75 13.69
N CYS A 98 -4.57 -5.30 12.90
CA CYS A 98 -5.13 -3.96 13.02
C CYS A 98 -6.61 -4.01 13.38
N THR A 99 -7.05 -3.03 14.16
CA THR A 99 -8.47 -2.81 14.42
C THR A 99 -9.19 -2.33 13.15
N LYS A 100 -10.51 -2.53 13.10
CA LYS A 100 -11.34 -2.02 11.99
C LYS A 100 -11.21 -0.50 11.80
N ALA A 101 -11.05 0.24 12.90
CA ALA A 101 -10.89 1.69 12.87
C ALA A 101 -9.56 2.11 12.22
N GLU A 102 -8.45 1.45 12.58
CA GLU A 102 -7.14 1.69 11.97
C GLU A 102 -7.15 1.36 10.48
N ILE A 103 -7.72 0.21 10.09
CA ILE A 103 -7.84 -0.18 8.68
C ILE A 103 -8.65 0.88 7.92
N LYS A 104 -9.78 1.33 8.47
CA LYS A 104 -10.61 2.38 7.85
C LYS A 104 -9.83 3.69 7.67
N PHE A 105 -9.01 4.08 8.63
CA PHE A 105 -8.17 5.27 8.54
C PHE A 105 -7.12 5.14 7.43
N MET A 106 -6.36 4.04 7.40
CA MET A 106 -5.30 3.82 6.40
C MET A 106 -5.86 3.72 4.97
N TRP A 107 -7.05 3.15 4.80
CA TRP A 107 -7.77 3.03 3.51
C TRP A 107 -8.70 4.21 3.18
N SER A 108 -8.74 5.25 4.02
CA SER A 108 -9.69 6.37 3.88
C SER A 108 -9.60 7.05 2.51
N GLU A 109 -8.39 7.30 2.01
CA GLU A 109 -8.19 7.98 0.72
C GLU A 109 -8.63 7.13 -0.48
N GLN A 110 -8.32 5.84 -0.48
CA GLN A 110 -8.81 4.92 -1.51
C GLN A 110 -10.34 4.82 -1.48
N SER A 111 -10.92 4.77 -0.28
CA SER A 111 -12.37 4.72 -0.06
C SER A 111 -13.05 6.00 -0.58
N ARG A 112 -12.44 7.17 -0.32
CA ARG A 112 -12.89 8.46 -0.83
C ARG A 112 -12.89 8.48 -2.36
N ARG A 113 -11.78 8.08 -2.99
CA ARG A 113 -11.65 8.02 -4.46
C ARG A 113 -12.66 7.07 -5.10
N GLN A 114 -12.89 5.90 -4.51
CA GLN A 114 -13.91 4.97 -5.00
C GLN A 114 -15.33 5.55 -4.91
N ARG A 115 -15.66 6.24 -3.82
CA ARG A 115 -16.97 6.92 -3.67
C ARG A 115 -17.17 8.01 -4.72
N LEU A 116 -16.15 8.83 -4.98
CA LEU A 116 -16.20 9.88 -6.00
C LEU A 116 -16.39 9.28 -7.40
N ARG A 117 -15.63 8.23 -7.76
CA ARG A 117 -15.80 7.51 -9.04
C ARG A 117 -17.20 6.90 -9.18
N LYS A 118 -17.75 6.33 -8.10
CA LYS A 118 -19.13 5.79 -8.11
C LYS A 118 -20.16 6.89 -8.31
N ARG A 119 -19.98 8.05 -7.67
CA ARG A 119 -20.86 9.22 -7.85
C ARG A 119 -20.82 9.74 -9.29
N ALA A 120 -19.63 9.95 -9.85
CA ALA A 120 -19.45 10.40 -11.23
C ALA A 120 -20.15 9.47 -12.25
N ARG A 121 -19.93 8.15 -12.14
CA ARG A 121 -20.62 7.17 -13.00
C ARG A 121 -22.14 7.18 -12.82
N ASN A 122 -22.62 7.40 -11.59
CA ASN A 122 -24.04 7.47 -11.34
C ASN A 122 -24.66 8.78 -11.87
N SER A 123 -23.94 9.90 -11.86
CA SER A 123 -24.42 11.15 -12.47
C SER A 123 -24.43 11.07 -13.99
N GLU A 124 -23.42 10.46 -14.61
CA GLU A 124 -23.39 10.22 -16.07
C GLU A 124 -24.55 9.34 -16.54
N ARG A 125 -24.88 8.29 -15.76
CA ARG A 125 -26.02 7.40 -16.06
C ARG A 125 -27.39 8.05 -15.92
N LYS A 126 -27.52 9.12 -15.14
CA LYS A 126 -28.80 9.79 -14.89
C LYS A 126 -29.19 10.81 -15.96
N GLY A 127 -28.29 11.12 -16.91
CA GLY A 127 -28.49 12.14 -17.94
C GLY A 127 -28.68 13.55 -17.35
N PRO A 128 -28.50 14.62 -18.14
CA PRO A 128 -29.02 15.92 -17.74
C PRO A 128 -30.54 15.77 -17.59
N ALA A 129 -31.11 16.27 -16.49
CA ALA A 129 -32.56 16.41 -16.39
C ALA A 129 -33.05 17.19 -17.61
N ALA A 130 -33.93 16.57 -18.40
CA ALA A 130 -34.57 17.24 -19.53
C ALA A 130 -35.24 18.51 -18.98
N GLN A 131 -34.77 19.67 -19.47
CA GLN A 131 -35.39 20.97 -19.26
C GLN A 131 -36.59 21.11 -20.20
#